data_AF-A0A0Q8IQV8-F1
#
_entry.id   AF-A0A0Q8IQV8-F1
#
_cell.length_a   1.000
_cell.length_b   1.000
_cell.length_c   1.000
_cell.angle_alpha   90.00
_cell.angle_beta   90.00
_cell.angle_gamma   90.00
#
_symmetry.space_group_name_H-M   'P 1'
#
loop_
_entity.id
_entity.type
_entity.pdbx_description
1 polymer ?
#
loop_
_entity_poly.entity_id
_entity_poly.type
_entity_poly.pdbx_seq_one_letter_code
_entity_poly.pdbx_strand_id
1 'polypeptide(L)'
;MSTLGERKSALLLLSLGASDQRQLLARLPAASARTIRALMHDLRRSQLPAAELADALLGDEMRGLTARTSLDVDQLVALSTTLPHAWFARVLSVWTGVDRNFCLALLDSRVAASVREELDRIGRMPPKLADALRAESLQLVSEAMAVPAATPARGRV
;
A
#
# COMPACT_ATOMS: atom_id res chain seq x y z
N MET A 1 -6.78 -17.99 -25.99
CA MET A 1 -6.27 -16.65 -25.64
C MET A 1 -5.65 -16.72 -24.26
N SER A 2 -4.48 -16.11 -24.04
CA SER A 2 -3.85 -16.12 -22.73
C SER A 2 -4.49 -15.10 -21.78
N THR A 3 -4.59 -15.47 -20.51
CA THR A 3 -5.12 -14.60 -19.46
C THR A 3 -4.12 -13.49 -19.12
N LEU A 4 -4.57 -12.46 -18.41
CA LEU A 4 -3.67 -11.44 -17.85
C LEU A 4 -2.67 -12.08 -16.88
N GLY A 5 -3.13 -13.02 -16.03
CA GLY A 5 -2.28 -13.73 -15.07
C GLY A 5 -1.18 -14.56 -15.74
N GLU A 6 -1.47 -15.23 -16.85
CA GLU A 6 -0.47 -16.00 -17.60
C GLU A 6 0.58 -15.09 -18.27
N ARG A 7 0.18 -13.90 -18.75
CA ARG A 7 1.10 -12.90 -19.31
C ARG A 7 2.03 -12.31 -18.25
N LYS A 8 1.49 -11.96 -17.07
CA LYS A 8 2.28 -11.52 -15.92
C LYS A 8 3.24 -12.62 -15.45
N SER A 9 2.76 -13.85 -15.33
CA SER A 9 3.57 -15.00 -14.92
C SER A 9 4.72 -15.27 -15.91
N ALA A 10 4.48 -15.17 -17.22
CA ALA A 10 5.52 -15.32 -18.22
C ALA A 10 6.60 -14.23 -18.11
N LEU A 11 6.19 -12.98 -17.86
CA LEU A 11 7.13 -11.87 -17.65
C LEU A 11 7.96 -12.06 -16.38
N LEU A 12 7.32 -12.43 -15.26
CA LEU A 12 8.00 -12.68 -13.97
C LEU A 12 8.93 -13.89 -14.04
N LEU A 13 8.54 -14.97 -14.72
CA LEU A 13 9.43 -16.13 -14.88
C LEU A 13 10.66 -15.79 -15.72
N LEU A 14 10.56 -14.87 -16.68
CA LEU A 14 11.70 -14.45 -17.50
C LEU A 14 12.75 -13.66 -16.73
N SER A 15 12.39 -12.98 -15.63
CA SER A 15 13.37 -12.29 -14.78
C SER A 15 14.15 -13.26 -13.87
N LEU A 16 13.72 -14.51 -13.74
CA LEU A 16 14.35 -15.53 -12.90
C LEU A 16 15.40 -16.36 -13.66
N GLY A 17 16.24 -17.09 -12.90
CA GLY A 17 17.19 -18.06 -13.45
C GLY A 17 16.52 -19.29 -14.08
N ALA A 18 17.22 -19.94 -15.02
CA ALA A 18 16.68 -21.09 -15.76
C ALA A 18 16.35 -22.32 -14.88
N SER A 19 16.95 -22.43 -13.69
CA SER A 19 16.59 -23.47 -12.71
C SER A 19 15.22 -23.19 -12.11
N ASP A 20 15.00 -21.98 -11.61
CA ASP A 20 13.76 -21.56 -10.94
C ASP A 20 12.59 -21.55 -11.92
N GLN A 21 12.82 -21.11 -13.17
CA GLN A 21 11.84 -21.19 -14.25
C GLN A 21 11.30 -22.62 -14.42
N ARG A 22 12.20 -23.60 -14.51
CA ARG A 22 11.83 -25.01 -14.70
C ARG A 22 11.07 -25.56 -13.50
N GLN A 23 11.53 -25.24 -12.29
CA GLN A 23 10.90 -25.69 -11.06
C GLN A 23 9.48 -25.11 -10.91
N LEU A 24 9.30 -23.82 -11.17
CA LEU A 24 8.00 -23.16 -11.07
C LEU A 24 7.03 -23.64 -12.16
N LEU A 25 7.50 -23.80 -13.40
CA LEU A 25 6.68 -24.34 -14.50
C LEU A 25 6.24 -25.79 -14.25
N ALA A 26 7.05 -26.59 -13.54
CA ALA A 26 6.71 -27.98 -13.21
C ALA A 26 5.58 -28.10 -12.16
N ARG A 27 5.35 -27.04 -11.37
CA ARG A 27 4.29 -27.01 -10.34
C ARG A 27 2.95 -26.48 -10.85
N LEU A 28 2.90 -26.00 -12.09
CA LEU A 28 1.70 -25.45 -12.71
C LEU A 28 0.90 -26.53 -13.45
N PRO A 29 -0.43 -26.36 -13.61
CA PRO A 29 -1.23 -27.20 -14.48
C PRO A 29 -0.66 -27.24 -15.91
N ALA A 30 -0.65 -28.42 -16.53
CA ALA A 30 0.00 -28.63 -17.82
C ALA A 30 -0.53 -27.74 -18.95
N ALA A 31 -1.79 -27.31 -18.89
CA ALA A 31 -2.36 -26.35 -19.84
C ALA A 31 -1.72 -24.97 -19.67
N SER A 32 -1.72 -24.41 -18.46
CA SER A 32 -1.12 -23.10 -18.16
C SER A 32 0.38 -23.10 -18.37
N ALA A 33 1.09 -24.17 -17.99
CA ALA A 33 2.53 -24.28 -18.22
C ALA A 33 2.90 -24.23 -19.71
N ARG A 34 2.08 -24.84 -20.60
CA ARG A 34 2.28 -24.75 -22.06
C ARG A 34 2.05 -23.33 -22.57
N THR A 35 0.96 -22.68 -22.16
CA THR A 35 0.65 -21.29 -22.54
C THR A 35 1.77 -20.34 -22.09
N ILE A 36 2.22 -20.47 -20.86
CA ILE A 36 3.28 -19.61 -20.29
C ILE A 36 4.61 -19.82 -21.01
N ARG A 37 5.00 -21.06 -21.35
CA ARG A 37 6.22 -21.32 -22.15
C ARG A 37 6.18 -20.65 -23.52
N ALA A 38 5.03 -20.67 -24.20
CA ALA A 38 4.87 -19.99 -25.48
C ALA A 38 5.04 -18.46 -25.33
N LEU A 39 4.41 -17.87 -24.31
CA LEU A 39 4.55 -16.44 -24.01
C LEU A 39 5.98 -16.06 -23.65
N MET A 40 6.68 -16.88 -22.86
CA MET A 40 8.10 -16.65 -22.54
C MET A 40 8.98 -16.66 -23.80
N HIS A 41 8.69 -17.56 -24.75
CA HIS A 41 9.39 -17.60 -26.02
C HIS A 41 9.14 -16.33 -26.85
N ASP A 42 7.89 -15.87 -26.93
CA ASP A 42 7.54 -14.66 -27.68
C ASP A 42 8.17 -13.40 -27.06
N LEU A 43 8.16 -13.30 -25.73
CA LEU A 43 8.78 -12.20 -24.98
C LEU A 43 10.32 -12.16 -25.12
N ARG A 44 10.98 -13.32 -25.24
CA ARG A 44 12.43 -13.36 -25.54
C ARG A 44 12.73 -12.83 -26.93
N ARG A 45 11.84 -13.08 -27.90
CA ARG A 45 12.01 -12.59 -29.28
C ARG A 45 11.76 -11.09 -29.41
N SER A 46 10.92 -10.52 -28.55
CA SER A 46 10.64 -9.08 -28.56
C SER A 46 11.75 -8.22 -27.94
N GLN A 47 12.80 -8.84 -27.35
CA GLN A 47 13.95 -8.15 -26.73
C GLN A 47 13.55 -7.08 -25.70
N LEU A 48 12.39 -7.24 -25.08
CA LEU A 48 11.94 -6.31 -24.05
C LEU A 48 12.79 -6.48 -22.78
N PRO A 49 13.06 -5.40 -22.02
CA PRO A 49 13.78 -5.48 -20.76
C PRO A 49 12.90 -6.16 -19.70
N ALA A 50 12.85 -7.49 -19.72
CA ALA A 50 11.93 -8.29 -18.92
C ALA A 50 12.12 -8.08 -17.42
N ALA A 51 13.37 -7.86 -16.96
CA ALA A 51 13.66 -7.57 -15.56
C ALA A 51 13.08 -6.22 -15.11
N GLU A 52 13.32 -5.15 -15.86
CA GLU A 52 12.78 -3.81 -15.53
C GLU A 52 11.25 -3.78 -15.58
N LEU A 53 10.65 -4.47 -16.55
CA LEU A 53 9.20 -4.57 -16.65
C LEU A 53 8.60 -5.43 -15.53
N ALA A 54 9.31 -6.48 -15.10
CA ALA A 54 8.92 -7.27 -13.93
C ALA A 54 8.99 -6.44 -12.65
N ASP A 55 10.05 -5.65 -12.46
CA ASP A 55 10.21 -4.77 -11.31
C ASP A 55 9.15 -3.66 -11.29
N ALA A 56 8.85 -3.05 -12.43
CA ALA A 56 7.78 -2.06 -12.54
C ALA A 56 6.40 -2.66 -12.23
N LEU A 57 6.14 -3.88 -12.71
CA LEU A 57 4.90 -4.61 -12.44
C LEU A 57 4.77 -4.96 -10.95
N LEU A 58 5.84 -5.46 -10.32
CA LEU A 58 5.85 -5.76 -8.89
C LEU A 58 5.71 -4.49 -8.06
N GLY A 59 6.35 -3.39 -8.47
CA GLY A 59 6.21 -2.08 -7.84
C GLY A 59 4.78 -1.56 -7.91
N ASP A 60 4.10 -1.73 -9.03
CA ASP A 60 2.70 -1.31 -9.19
C ASP A 60 1.73 -2.19 -8.38
N GLU A 61 1.95 -3.51 -8.34
CA GLU A 61 1.16 -4.40 -7.48
C GLU A 61 1.40 -4.12 -6.00
N MET A 62 2.64 -3.85 -5.59
CA MET A 62 2.96 -3.41 -4.23
C MET A 62 2.32 -2.07 -3.91
N ARG A 63 2.36 -1.09 -4.82
CA ARG A 63 1.68 0.20 -4.64
C ARG A 63 0.16 0.05 -4.56
N GLY A 64 -0.43 -0.83 -5.36
CA GLY A 64 -1.86 -1.13 -5.30
C GLY A 64 -2.25 -1.85 -4.01
N LEU A 65 -1.38 -2.72 -3.50
CA LEU A 65 -1.56 -3.36 -2.20
C LEU A 65 -1.40 -2.36 -1.06
N THR A 66 -0.36 -1.52 -1.08
CA THR A 66 -0.20 -0.45 -0.10
C THR A 66 -1.34 0.55 -0.20
N ALA A 67 -1.74 1.05 -1.36
CA ALA A 67 -2.87 1.98 -1.49
C ALA A 67 -4.19 1.42 -0.91
N ARG A 68 -4.35 0.09 -0.84
CA ARG A 68 -5.51 -0.56 -0.21
C ARG A 68 -5.33 -0.80 1.29
N THR A 69 -4.11 -0.66 1.83
CA THR A 69 -3.78 -0.94 3.24
C THR A 69 -2.93 0.15 3.91
N SER A 70 -2.68 1.28 3.23
CA SER A 70 -1.78 2.37 3.60
C SER A 70 -2.54 3.69 3.44
N LEU A 71 -2.55 4.49 4.48
CA LEU A 71 -3.06 5.86 4.46
C LEU A 71 -2.11 6.72 3.64
N ASP A 72 -2.68 7.53 2.75
CA ASP A 72 -1.93 8.57 2.03
C ASP A 72 -1.60 9.74 2.98
N VAL A 73 -0.64 10.59 2.59
CA VAL A 73 -0.21 11.75 3.36
C VAL A 73 -1.38 12.70 3.63
N ASP A 74 -2.21 12.98 2.63
CA ASP A 74 -3.39 13.84 2.80
C ASP A 74 -4.41 13.24 3.77
N GLN A 75 -4.57 11.91 3.77
CA GLN A 75 -5.44 11.21 4.69
C GLN A 75 -4.88 11.24 6.12
N LEU A 76 -3.56 11.11 6.29
CA LEU A 76 -2.90 11.28 7.59
C LEU A 76 -3.06 12.71 8.12
N VAL A 77 -2.94 13.72 7.27
CA VAL A 77 -3.18 15.11 7.66
C VAL A 77 -4.66 15.32 8.03
N ALA A 78 -5.61 14.78 7.28
CA ALA A 78 -7.04 14.85 7.63
C ALA A 78 -7.37 14.15 8.96
N LEU A 79 -6.69 13.04 9.25
CA LEU A 79 -6.79 12.37 10.54
C LEU A 79 -6.23 13.22 11.70
N SER A 80 -5.16 13.99 11.44
CA SER A 80 -4.56 14.85 12.47
C SER A 80 -5.48 16.00 12.93
N THR A 81 -6.40 16.45 12.07
CA THR A 81 -7.34 17.53 12.37
C THR A 81 -8.64 17.04 12.99
N THR A 82 -8.97 15.76 12.81
CA THR A 82 -10.22 15.15 13.30
C THR A 82 -10.02 14.37 14.60
N LEU A 83 -8.84 13.79 14.81
CA LEU A 83 -8.57 12.95 15.96
C LEU A 83 -7.86 13.70 17.10
N PRO A 84 -8.09 13.29 18.36
CA PRO A 84 -7.27 13.77 19.48
C PRO A 84 -5.79 13.46 19.26
N HIS A 85 -4.90 14.37 19.67
CA HIS A 85 -3.44 14.23 19.46
C HIS A 85 -2.87 12.89 19.95
N ALA A 86 -3.33 12.39 21.10
CA ALA A 86 -2.91 11.09 21.63
C ALA A 86 -3.33 9.90 20.77
N TRP A 87 -4.49 9.99 20.10
CA TRP A 87 -4.96 8.96 19.19
C TRP A 87 -4.18 9.00 17.88
N PHE A 88 -3.97 10.20 17.34
CA PHE A 88 -3.16 10.40 16.14
C PHE A 88 -1.70 9.94 16.33
N ALA A 89 -1.10 10.19 17.51
CA ALA A 89 0.21 9.66 17.87
C ALA A 89 0.25 8.12 17.81
N ARG A 90 -0.81 7.43 18.24
CA ARG A 90 -0.89 5.96 18.12
C ARG A 90 -0.96 5.53 16.66
N VAL A 91 -1.73 6.22 15.81
CA VAL A 91 -1.78 5.95 14.37
C VAL A 91 -0.39 6.08 13.74
N LEU A 92 0.32 7.18 14.01
CA LEU A 92 1.70 7.41 13.54
C LEU A 92 2.71 6.41 14.11
N SER A 93 2.50 5.91 15.34
CA SER A 93 3.40 4.92 15.92
C SER A 93 3.38 3.57 15.18
N VAL A 94 2.27 3.26 14.51
CA VAL A 94 2.02 1.99 13.83
C VAL A 94 2.21 2.08 12.31
N TRP A 95 2.08 3.28 11.74
CA TRP A 95 2.36 3.51 10.32
C TRP A 95 3.87 3.60 10.08
N THR A 96 4.41 2.63 9.34
CA THR A 96 5.83 2.58 8.96
C THR A 96 6.06 2.97 7.49
N GLY A 97 5.00 3.31 6.76
CA GLY A 97 5.06 3.66 5.34
C GLY A 97 5.49 5.10 5.05
N VAL A 98 5.46 5.97 6.06
CA VAL A 98 5.85 7.38 5.95
C VAL A 98 6.76 7.73 7.13
N ASP A 99 7.80 8.54 6.89
CA ASP A 99 8.70 9.00 7.95
C ASP A 99 7.94 9.84 8.99
N ARG A 100 8.14 9.54 10.27
CA ARG A 100 7.42 10.20 11.37
C ARG A 100 7.76 11.69 11.48
N ASN A 101 9.03 12.06 11.25
CA ASN A 101 9.46 13.45 11.29
C ASN A 101 8.85 14.22 10.13
N PHE A 102 8.72 13.58 8.96
CA PHE A 102 8.01 14.15 7.82
C PHE A 102 6.53 14.41 8.16
N CYS A 103 5.82 13.43 8.74
CA CYS A 103 4.43 13.64 9.17
C CYS A 103 4.30 14.76 10.21
N LEU A 104 5.20 14.84 11.19
CA LEU A 104 5.19 15.90 12.20
C LEU A 104 5.48 17.29 11.60
N ALA A 105 6.29 17.37 10.55
CA ALA A 105 6.61 18.63 9.87
C ALA A 105 5.43 19.19 9.06
N LEU A 106 4.47 18.35 8.69
CA LEU A 106 3.24 18.75 7.98
C LEU A 106 2.16 19.30 8.93
N LEU A 107 2.32 19.16 10.24
CA LEU A 107 1.37 19.63 11.23
C LEU A 107 1.73 21.03 11.71
N ASP A 108 0.73 21.76 12.22
CA ASP A 108 0.97 22.99 12.96
C ASP A 108 1.93 22.75 14.13
N SER A 109 2.84 23.70 14.37
CA SER A 109 3.93 23.57 15.35
C SER A 109 3.47 23.17 16.75
N ARG A 110 2.30 23.66 17.19
CA ARG A 110 1.69 23.30 18.49
C ARG A 110 1.12 21.86 18.51
N VAL A 111 0.53 21.42 17.41
CA VAL A 111 0.01 20.06 17.25
C VAL A 111 1.16 19.08 17.15
N ALA A 112 2.17 19.40 16.34
CA ALA A 112 3.40 18.62 16.20
C ALA A 112 4.11 18.40 17.53
N ALA A 113 4.20 19.43 18.39
CA ALA A 113 4.79 19.30 19.73
C ALA A 113 3.96 18.34 20.61
N SER A 114 2.64 18.51 20.62
CA SER A 114 1.74 17.67 21.43
C SER A 114 1.76 16.20 20.98
N VAL A 115 1.74 15.95 19.67
CA VAL A 115 1.80 14.59 19.09
C VAL A 115 3.14 13.94 19.36
N ARG A 116 4.23 14.72 19.36
CA ARG A 116 5.58 14.23 19.66
C ARG A 116 5.73 13.80 21.12
N GLU A 117 5.22 14.59 22.06
CA GLU A 117 5.19 14.19 23.47
C GLU A 117 4.40 12.88 23.68
N GLU A 118 3.28 12.71 22.97
CA GLU A 118 2.50 11.48 23.03
C GLU A 118 3.23 10.29 22.36
N LEU A 119 3.94 10.53 21.24
CA LEU A 119 4.77 9.52 20.58
C LEU A 119 5.90 9.02 21.48
N ASP A 120 6.55 9.92 22.21
CA ASP A 120 7.65 9.57 23.14
C ASP A 120 7.15 8.74 24.33
N ARG A 121 5.87 8.91 24.71
CA ARG A 121 5.21 8.10 25.76
C ARG A 121 4.79 6.72 25.25
N ILE A 122 4.61 6.56 23.94
CA ILE A 122 4.17 5.29 23.35
C ILE A 122 5.38 4.34 23.28
N GLY A 123 5.37 3.35 24.16
CA GLY A 123 6.31 2.23 24.09
C GLY A 123 6.06 1.31 22.88
N ARG A 124 6.75 0.17 22.85
CA ARG A 124 6.60 -0.80 21.75
C ARG A 124 5.18 -1.39 21.74
N MET A 125 4.43 -1.11 20.67
CA MET A 125 3.07 -1.63 20.48
C MET A 125 3.10 -3.15 20.22
N PRO A 126 2.25 -3.96 20.88
CA PRO A 126 2.06 -5.36 20.52
C PRO A 126 1.54 -5.49 19.07
N PRO A 127 2.00 -6.49 18.30
CA PRO A 127 1.69 -6.58 16.87
C PRO A 127 0.19 -6.71 16.57
N LYS A 128 -0.55 -7.49 17.36
CA LYS A 128 -2.01 -7.60 17.20
C LYS A 128 -2.75 -6.29 17.43
N LEU A 129 -2.27 -5.47 18.36
CA LEU A 129 -2.85 -4.16 18.64
C LEU A 129 -2.50 -3.16 17.53
N ALA A 130 -1.29 -3.24 16.99
CA ALA A 130 -0.89 -2.48 15.82
C ALA A 130 -1.79 -2.79 14.62
N ASP A 131 -2.05 -4.06 14.34
CA ASP A 131 -2.91 -4.45 13.21
C ASP A 131 -4.36 -3.99 13.40
N ALA A 132 -4.92 -4.12 14.61
CA ALA A 132 -6.25 -3.60 14.93
C ALA A 132 -6.33 -2.08 14.74
N LEU A 133 -5.29 -1.35 15.19
CA LEU A 133 -5.23 0.10 15.03
C LEU A 133 -5.14 0.52 13.56
N ARG A 134 -4.43 -0.25 12.73
CA ARG A 134 -4.40 0.02 11.27
C ARG A 134 -5.77 -0.14 10.64
N ALA A 135 -6.47 -1.22 10.99
CA ALA A 135 -7.81 -1.49 10.46
C ALA A 135 -8.79 -0.36 10.86
N GLU A 136 -8.78 0.05 12.13
CA GLU A 136 -9.61 1.14 12.63
C GLU A 136 -9.30 2.47 11.93
N SER A 137 -8.01 2.80 11.74
CA SER A 137 -7.60 4.04 11.09
C SER A 137 -8.08 4.12 9.63
N LEU A 138 -8.07 2.98 8.92
CA LEU A 138 -8.60 2.90 7.55
C LEU A 138 -10.12 3.07 7.52
N GLN A 139 -10.85 2.54 8.50
CA GLN A 139 -12.29 2.74 8.63
C GLN A 139 -12.63 4.21 8.89
N LEU A 140 -11.94 4.86 9.83
CA LEU A 140 -12.14 6.28 10.14
C LEU A 140 -11.95 7.18 8.93
N VAL A 141 -10.96 6.90 8.08
CA VAL A 141 -10.76 7.65 6.83
C VAL A 141 -11.85 7.34 5.81
N SER A 142 -12.27 6.08 5.69
CA SER A 142 -13.39 5.73 4.82
C SER A 142 -14.67 6.45 5.23
N GLU A 143 -14.94 6.59 6.53
CA GLU A 143 -16.10 7.31 7.06
C GLU A 143 -15.98 8.82 6.85
N ALA A 144 -14.81 9.40 7.16
CA ALA A 144 -14.55 10.82 6.97
C ALA A 144 -14.65 11.24 5.49
N MET A 145 -14.22 10.38 4.57
CA MET A 145 -14.30 10.61 3.13
C MET A 145 -15.69 10.30 2.54
N ALA A 146 -16.53 9.54 3.25
CA ALA A 146 -17.91 9.21 2.82
C ALA A 146 -18.93 10.27 3.23
N VAL A 147 -18.59 11.24 4.09
CA VAL A 147 -19.46 12.38 4.42
C VAL A 147 -19.27 13.47 3.35
N PRO A 148 -20.18 13.65 2.38
CA PRO A 148 -20.15 14.86 1.57
C PRO A 148 -20.43 16.04 2.50
N ALA A 149 -19.65 17.11 2.33
CA ALA A 149 -19.84 18.38 3.02
C ALA A 149 -21.32 18.80 2.96
N ALA A 150 -22.05 18.55 4.04
CA ALA A 150 -23.39 19.08 4.21
C ALA A 150 -23.23 20.58 4.44
N THR A 151 -23.41 21.34 3.37
CA THR A 151 -23.55 22.79 3.36
C THR A 151 -24.38 23.23 4.57
N PRO A 152 -23.87 24.07 5.47
CA PRO A 152 -24.69 24.57 6.56
C PRO A 152 -25.80 25.43 5.95
N ALA A 153 -27.03 24.96 6.10
CA ALA A 153 -28.23 25.72 5.79
C ALA A 153 -28.18 27.02 6.59
N ARG A 154 -27.85 28.13 5.93
CA ARG A 154 -28.13 29.46 6.45
C ARG A 154 -29.64 29.69 6.34
N GLY A 155 -30.34 29.26 7.38
CA GLY A 155 -31.61 29.87 7.76
C GLY A 155 -31.33 31.08 8.64
N ARG A 156 -31.86 32.25 8.24
CA ARG A 156 -32.59 33.21 9.09
C ARG A 156 -33.01 34.40 8.19
N VAL A 157 -34.33 34.48 7.94
CA VAL A 157 -35.27 35.55 8.37
C VAL A 157 -35.11 36.82 7.56
#